data_AF-A0A1F3XB01-F1
#
_entry.id   AF-A0A1F3XB01-F1
#
_cell.length_a   1.000
_cell.length_b   1.000
_cell.length_c   1.000
_cell.angle_alpha   90.00
_cell.angle_beta   90.00
_cell.angle_gamma   90.00
#
_symmetry.space_group_name_H-M   'P 1'
#
loop_
_entity.id
_entity.type
_entity.pdbx_description
1 polymer ?
#
loop_
_entity_poly.entity_id
_entity_poly.type
_entity_poly.pdbx_seq_one_letter_code
_entity_poly.pdbx_strand_id
1 'polypeptide(L)'
;MQESSLAILQIADQDRQILHSQQKFSQIPDKRAKVRANLDKVDQRLKKVSQDRSLLKLQVKLRERLIEVENKKIEESNRRMMEVSNQKEYMAVQKEIDLATRTIRKVEDQILDLEERVEPFDVELAEVEEIRTQEAARFEEQDKELAAEENKLSQTILAAKKEIETLTSKVGAELLAKYQKLVARNLTPAAVAIDDAFC
;
A
#
# COMPACT_ATOMS: atom_id res chain seq x y z
N MET A 1 52.67 5.36 -25.71
CA MET A 1 51.59 6.19 -26.31
C MET A 1 50.37 5.36 -26.68
N GLN A 2 50.50 4.27 -27.46
CA GLN A 2 49.38 3.40 -27.82
C GLN A 2 48.68 2.72 -26.63
N GLU A 3 49.43 2.26 -25.62
CA GLU A 3 48.86 1.64 -24.41
C GLU A 3 48.04 2.64 -23.58
N SER A 4 48.50 3.88 -23.44
CA SER A 4 47.76 4.92 -22.70
C SER A 4 46.50 5.38 -23.42
N SER A 5 46.50 5.44 -24.75
CA SER A 5 45.28 5.77 -25.52
C SER A 5 44.24 4.65 -25.44
N LEU A 6 44.68 3.38 -25.49
CA LEU A 6 43.79 2.23 -25.38
C LEU A 6 43.18 2.13 -23.96
N ALA A 7 43.98 2.39 -22.92
CA ALA A 7 43.50 2.45 -21.55
C ALA A 7 42.47 3.57 -21.33
N ILE A 8 42.59 4.73 -21.99
CA ILE A 8 41.57 5.79 -21.90
C ILE A 8 40.25 5.40 -22.57
N LEU A 9 40.29 4.73 -23.72
CA LEU A 9 39.06 4.25 -24.36
C LEU A 9 38.32 3.26 -23.46
N GLN A 10 39.06 2.34 -22.83
CA GLN A 10 38.48 1.42 -21.85
C GLN A 10 37.90 2.15 -20.63
N ILE A 11 38.57 3.18 -20.09
CA ILE A 11 38.02 4.00 -19.01
C ILE A 11 36.72 4.69 -19.47
N ALA A 12 36.66 5.21 -20.70
CA ALA A 12 35.46 5.86 -21.24
C ALA A 12 34.27 4.90 -21.39
N ASP A 13 34.53 3.65 -21.78
CA ASP A 13 33.48 2.62 -21.81
C ASP A 13 32.96 2.29 -20.41
N GLN A 14 33.87 2.17 -19.42
CA GLN A 14 33.48 1.93 -18.03
C GLN A 14 32.70 3.11 -17.43
N ASP A 15 33.10 4.35 -17.69
CA ASP A 15 32.37 5.54 -17.24
C ASP A 15 30.98 5.62 -17.87
N ARG A 16 30.84 5.25 -19.16
CA ARG A 16 29.53 5.12 -19.82
C ARG A 16 28.67 4.03 -19.16
N GLN A 17 29.26 2.89 -18.83
CA GLN A 17 28.57 1.79 -18.15
C GLN A 17 28.11 2.20 -16.75
N ILE A 18 28.94 2.91 -16.00
CA ILE A 18 28.59 3.46 -14.69
C ILE A 18 27.41 4.42 -14.81
N LEU A 19 27.47 5.37 -15.74
CA LEU A 19 26.40 6.37 -15.93
C LEU A 19 25.07 5.70 -16.28
N HIS A 20 25.06 4.76 -17.23
CA HIS A 20 23.85 4.01 -17.60
C HIS A 20 23.30 3.18 -16.42
N SER A 21 24.20 2.54 -15.66
CA SER A 21 23.82 1.72 -14.52
C SER A 21 23.27 2.57 -13.37
N GLN A 22 23.85 3.74 -13.12
CA GLN A 22 23.38 4.72 -12.13
C GLN A 22 22.02 5.30 -12.51
N GLN A 23 21.80 5.62 -13.79
CA GLN A 23 20.49 6.07 -14.26
C GLN A 23 19.42 5.01 -13.99
N LYS A 24 19.68 3.75 -14.36
CA LYS A 24 18.76 2.64 -14.06
C LYS A 24 18.55 2.47 -12.56
N PHE A 25 19.61 2.52 -11.77
CA PHE A 25 19.55 2.39 -10.32
C PHE A 25 18.66 3.47 -9.70
N SER A 26 18.79 4.72 -10.17
CA SER A 26 17.98 5.85 -9.69
C SER A 26 16.48 5.72 -10.00
N GLN A 27 16.11 4.91 -10.99
CA GLN A 27 14.71 4.67 -11.37
C GLN A 27 14.04 3.53 -10.57
N ILE A 28 14.82 2.68 -9.89
CA ILE A 28 14.29 1.55 -9.12
C ILE A 28 13.34 2.00 -7.99
N PRO A 29 13.65 3.05 -7.20
CA PRO A 29 12.73 3.56 -6.18
C PRO A 29 11.37 3.97 -6.76
N ASP A 30 11.35 4.63 -7.93
CA ASP A 30 10.11 5.05 -8.58
C ASP A 30 9.30 3.84 -9.09
N LYS A 31 9.98 2.82 -9.62
CA LYS A 31 9.32 1.55 -10.00
C LYS A 31 8.71 0.89 -8.78
N ARG A 32 9.46 0.75 -7.67
CA ARG A 32 8.99 0.16 -6.41
C ARG A 32 7.80 0.94 -5.84
N ALA A 33 7.85 2.27 -5.87
CA ALA A 33 6.75 3.13 -5.43
C ALA A 33 5.48 2.94 -6.27
N LYS A 34 5.60 2.79 -7.60
CA LYS A 34 4.45 2.53 -8.48
C LYS A 34 3.76 1.21 -8.17
N VAL A 35 4.53 0.14 -7.94
CA VAL A 35 3.96 -1.16 -7.57
C VAL A 35 3.31 -1.06 -6.18
N ARG A 36 4.01 -0.42 -5.23
CA ARG A 36 3.49 -0.23 -3.87
C ARG A 36 2.18 0.56 -3.84
N ALA A 37 2.04 1.56 -4.71
CA ALA A 37 0.84 2.39 -4.78
C ALA A 37 -0.43 1.59 -5.12
N ASN A 38 -0.32 0.47 -5.86
CA ASN A 38 -1.47 -0.39 -6.12
C ASN A 38 -1.92 -1.13 -4.85
N LEU A 39 -0.97 -1.72 -4.13
CA LEU A 39 -1.25 -2.36 -2.84
C LEU A 39 -1.84 -1.37 -1.84
N ASP A 40 -1.28 -0.16 -1.75
CA ASP A 40 -1.76 0.88 -0.83
C ASP A 40 -3.20 1.31 -1.16
N LYS A 41 -3.61 1.35 -2.44
CA LYS A 41 -5.01 1.61 -2.83
C LYS A 41 -5.96 0.52 -2.35
N VAL A 42 -5.54 -0.74 -2.46
CA VAL A 42 -6.34 -1.88 -2.00
C VAL A 42 -6.42 -1.86 -0.47
N ASP A 43 -5.32 -1.62 0.24
CA ASP A 43 -5.30 -1.49 1.69
C ASP A 43 -6.22 -0.35 2.18
N GLN A 44 -6.23 0.80 1.47
CA GLN A 44 -7.16 1.90 1.76
C GLN A 44 -8.62 1.51 1.56
N ARG A 45 -8.93 0.79 0.47
CA ARG A 45 -10.29 0.29 0.22
C ARG A 45 -10.71 -0.69 1.31
N LEU A 46 -9.86 -1.65 1.65
CA LEU A 46 -10.12 -2.64 2.71
C LEU A 46 -10.43 -1.95 4.03
N LYS A 47 -9.62 -0.95 4.41
CA LYS A 47 -9.84 -0.17 5.63
C LYS A 47 -11.19 0.55 5.61
N LYS A 48 -11.56 1.16 4.48
CA LYS A 48 -12.84 1.88 4.35
C LYS A 48 -14.04 0.94 4.48
N VAL A 49 -14.06 -0.16 3.73
CA VAL A 49 -15.15 -1.15 3.76
C VAL A 49 -15.27 -1.76 5.16
N SER A 50 -14.13 -2.06 5.80
CA SER A 50 -14.07 -2.55 7.18
C SER A 50 -14.68 -1.56 8.17
N GLN A 51 -14.34 -0.28 8.05
CA GLN A 51 -14.88 0.79 8.90
C GLN A 51 -16.39 0.94 8.70
N ASP A 52 -16.87 1.02 7.45
CA ASP A 52 -18.30 1.19 7.14
C ASP A 52 -19.13 0.01 7.68
N ARG A 53 -18.66 -1.22 7.49
CA ARG A 53 -19.26 -2.42 8.09
C ARG A 53 -19.29 -2.35 9.62
N SER A 54 -18.17 -1.94 10.24
CA SER A 54 -18.06 -1.89 11.71
C SER A 54 -19.07 -0.89 12.31
N LEU A 55 -19.32 0.23 11.63
CA LEU A 55 -20.30 1.23 12.03
C LEU A 55 -21.73 0.66 11.98
N LEU A 56 -22.08 -0.08 10.92
CA LEU A 56 -23.38 -0.73 10.82
C LEU A 56 -23.57 -1.80 11.91
N LYS A 57 -22.55 -2.64 12.15
CA LYS A 57 -22.60 -3.63 13.24
C LYS A 57 -22.70 -2.98 14.64
N LEU A 58 -22.09 -1.82 14.84
CA LEU A 58 -22.26 -1.07 16.08
C LEU A 58 -23.70 -0.55 16.22
N GLN A 59 -24.32 -0.08 15.13
CA GLN A 59 -25.72 0.34 15.15
C GLN A 59 -26.66 -0.83 15.49
N VAL A 60 -26.43 -2.03 14.94
CA VAL A 60 -27.17 -3.24 15.32
C VAL A 60 -27.08 -3.47 16.82
N LYS A 61 -25.87 -3.49 17.39
CA LYS A 61 -25.67 -3.68 18.84
C LYS A 61 -26.37 -2.63 19.71
N LEU A 62 -26.39 -1.38 19.26
CA LEU A 62 -27.10 -0.32 19.98
C LEU A 62 -28.61 -0.53 19.97
N ARG A 63 -29.17 -1.07 18.88
CA ARG A 63 -30.58 -1.40 18.74
C ARG A 63 -30.96 -2.63 19.56
N GLU A 64 -30.12 -3.66 19.56
CA GLU A 64 -30.29 -4.84 20.45
C GLU A 64 -30.36 -4.40 21.92
N ARG A 65 -29.46 -3.51 22.34
CA ARG A 65 -29.48 -2.96 23.70
C ARG A 65 -30.75 -2.17 24.01
N LEU A 66 -31.34 -1.49 23.02
CA LEU A 66 -32.61 -0.82 23.20
C LEU A 66 -33.75 -1.83 23.43
N ILE A 67 -33.75 -2.95 22.71
CA ILE A 67 -34.70 -4.06 22.96
C ILE A 67 -34.56 -4.58 24.39
N GLU A 68 -33.33 -4.79 24.88
CA GLU A 68 -33.10 -5.21 26.27
C GLU A 68 -33.70 -4.22 27.29
N VAL A 69 -33.55 -2.91 27.04
CA VAL A 69 -34.12 -1.87 27.90
C VAL A 69 -35.65 -1.90 27.88
N GLU A 70 -36.27 -2.03 26.70
CA GLU A 70 -37.73 -2.11 26.59
C GLU A 70 -38.28 -3.40 27.20
N ASN A 71 -37.57 -4.54 27.07
CA ASN A 71 -37.94 -5.79 27.73
C ASN A 71 -37.94 -5.67 29.25
N LYS A 72 -36.92 -5.01 29.84
CA LYS A 72 -36.90 -4.72 31.27
C LYS A 72 -38.07 -3.86 31.72
N LYS A 73 -38.46 -2.85 30.93
CA LYS A 73 -39.65 -2.04 31.23
C LYS A 73 -40.94 -2.88 31.19
N ILE A 74 -41.05 -3.83 30.26
CA ILE A 74 -42.19 -4.76 30.19
C ILE A 74 -42.22 -5.63 31.45
N GLU A 75 -41.08 -6.19 31.88
CA GLU A 75 -40.99 -6.99 33.11
C GLU A 75 -41.42 -6.20 34.35
N GLU A 76 -40.91 -4.96 34.51
CA GLU A 76 -41.28 -4.07 35.62
C GLU A 76 -42.77 -3.68 35.58
N SER A 77 -43.32 -3.43 34.39
CA SER A 77 -44.73 -3.11 34.20
C SER A 77 -45.63 -4.31 34.50
N ASN A 78 -45.23 -5.52 34.10
CA ASN A 78 -45.94 -6.75 34.44
C ASN A 78 -45.98 -6.99 35.96
N ARG A 79 -44.89 -6.72 36.68
CA ARG A 79 -44.88 -6.78 38.16
C ARG A 79 -45.88 -5.79 38.76
N ARG A 80 -45.82 -4.52 38.34
CA ARG A 80 -46.78 -3.49 38.78
C ARG A 80 -48.23 -3.89 38.50
N MET A 81 -48.50 -4.50 37.35
CA MET A 81 -49.84 -4.95 36.97
C MET A 81 -50.44 -5.98 37.95
N MET A 82 -49.62 -6.82 38.59
CA MET A 82 -50.06 -7.78 39.60
C MET A 82 -50.37 -7.15 40.97
N GLU A 83 -49.84 -5.97 41.24
CA GLU A 83 -49.97 -5.26 42.52
C GLU A 83 -51.14 -4.25 42.52
N VAL A 84 -51.56 -3.82 41.34
CA VAL A 84 -52.60 -2.79 41.16
C VAL A 84 -54.00 -3.38 41.32
N SER A 85 -54.78 -2.79 42.23
CA SER A 85 -56.19 -3.16 42.48
C SER A 85 -57.20 -2.24 41.76
N ASN A 86 -56.73 -1.10 41.23
CA ASN A 86 -57.55 -0.11 40.55
C ASN A 86 -57.59 -0.35 39.04
N GLN A 87 -58.79 -0.51 38.47
CA GLN A 87 -58.98 -0.76 37.04
C GLN A 87 -58.36 0.32 36.13
N LYS A 88 -58.35 1.59 36.56
CA LYS A 88 -57.76 2.68 35.77
C LYS A 88 -56.24 2.56 35.68
N GLU A 89 -55.59 2.20 36.78
CA GLU A 89 -54.14 2.00 36.84
C GLU A 89 -53.75 0.74 36.06
N TYR A 90 -54.55 -0.34 36.15
CA TYR A 90 -54.35 -1.55 35.36
C TYR A 90 -54.34 -1.24 33.85
N MET A 91 -55.34 -0.49 33.37
CA MET A 91 -55.40 -0.07 31.95
C MET A 91 -54.22 0.81 31.53
N ALA A 92 -53.71 1.65 32.44
CA ALA A 92 -52.53 2.47 32.17
C ALA A 92 -51.28 1.62 32.01
N VAL A 93 -51.05 0.66 32.92
CA VAL A 93 -49.91 -0.28 32.86
C VAL A 93 -49.99 -1.17 31.61
N GLN A 94 -51.18 -1.65 31.25
CA GLN A 94 -51.37 -2.40 29.99
C GLN A 94 -50.95 -1.57 28.77
N LYS A 95 -51.30 -0.28 28.75
CA LYS A 95 -50.90 0.63 27.67
C LYS A 95 -49.38 0.86 27.64
N GLU A 96 -48.72 0.93 28.79
CA GLU A 96 -47.25 1.00 28.87
C GLU A 96 -46.60 -0.24 28.23
N ILE A 97 -47.09 -1.43 28.55
CA ILE A 97 -46.63 -2.70 27.97
C ILE A 97 -46.84 -2.72 26.46
N ASP A 98 -48.02 -2.32 25.98
CA ASP A 98 -48.34 -2.29 24.56
C ASP A 98 -47.41 -1.31 23.79
N LEU A 99 -47.09 -0.16 24.38
CA LEU A 99 -46.17 0.82 23.79
C LEU A 99 -44.73 0.30 23.74
N ALA A 100 -44.25 -0.33 24.81
CA ALA A 100 -42.92 -0.96 24.83
C ALA A 100 -42.84 -2.09 23.80
N THR A 101 -43.86 -2.93 23.71
CA THR A 101 -43.94 -4.03 22.73
C THR A 101 -43.93 -3.53 21.29
N ARG A 102 -44.68 -2.45 20.98
CA ARG A 102 -44.63 -1.81 19.65
C ARG A 102 -43.26 -1.22 19.34
N THR A 103 -42.60 -0.66 20.36
CA THR A 103 -41.26 -0.11 20.22
C THR A 103 -40.26 -1.22 19.90
N ILE A 104 -40.32 -2.35 20.61
CA ILE A 104 -39.48 -3.53 20.33
C ILE A 104 -39.65 -3.97 18.88
N ARG A 105 -40.88 -4.22 18.41
CA ARG A 105 -41.13 -4.63 17.01
C ARG A 105 -40.52 -3.68 15.99
N LYS A 106 -40.70 -2.37 16.20
CA LYS A 106 -40.09 -1.36 15.32
C LYS A 106 -38.56 -1.40 15.34
N VAL A 107 -37.96 -1.70 16.48
CA VAL A 107 -36.51 -1.81 16.62
C VAL A 107 -36.00 -3.13 16.01
N GLU A 108 -36.75 -4.22 16.11
CA GLU A 108 -36.47 -5.49 15.43
C GLU A 108 -36.47 -5.32 13.91
N ASP A 109 -37.49 -4.64 13.35
CA ASP A 109 -37.53 -4.30 11.92
C ASP A 109 -36.29 -3.48 11.51
N GLN A 110 -35.87 -2.52 12.33
CA GLN A 110 -34.67 -1.72 12.07
C GLN A 110 -33.37 -2.54 12.15
N ILE A 111 -33.31 -3.57 12.99
CA ILE A 111 -32.17 -4.48 13.07
C ILE A 111 -32.09 -5.29 11.79
N LEU A 112 -33.20 -5.86 11.33
CA LEU A 112 -33.27 -6.61 10.07
C LEU A 112 -32.79 -5.75 8.89
N ASP A 113 -33.30 -4.52 8.78
CA ASP A 113 -32.86 -3.57 7.75
C ASP A 113 -31.34 -3.28 7.82
N LEU A 114 -30.77 -3.20 9.03
CA LEU A 114 -29.33 -2.96 9.22
C LEU A 114 -28.51 -4.20 8.88
N GLU A 115 -28.99 -5.40 9.19
CA GLU A 115 -28.32 -6.67 8.87
C GLU A 115 -28.30 -6.93 7.36
N GLU A 116 -29.42 -6.70 6.67
CA GLU A 116 -29.47 -6.74 5.19
C GLU A 116 -28.48 -5.76 4.56
N ARG A 117 -28.28 -4.59 5.18
CA ARG A 117 -27.29 -3.61 4.74
C ARG A 117 -25.85 -4.00 5.05
N VAL A 118 -25.60 -4.89 6.00
CA VAL A 118 -24.26 -5.40 6.35
C VAL A 118 -23.80 -6.47 5.37
N GLU A 119 -24.72 -7.33 4.91
CA GLU A 119 -24.43 -8.44 3.99
C GLU A 119 -23.59 -8.05 2.75
N PRO A 120 -23.89 -6.98 2.00
CA PRO A 120 -23.05 -6.59 0.85
C PRO A 120 -21.63 -6.16 1.26
N PHE A 121 -21.45 -5.60 2.47
CA PHE A 121 -20.10 -5.28 2.97
C PHE A 121 -19.32 -6.53 3.40
N ASP A 122 -20.00 -7.58 3.87
CA ASP A 122 -19.37 -8.86 4.15
C ASP A 122 -18.82 -9.51 2.86
N VAL A 123 -19.62 -9.47 1.79
CA VAL A 123 -19.18 -9.92 0.46
C VAL A 123 -18.04 -9.04 -0.08
N GLU A 124 -18.19 -7.72 -0.06
CA GLU A 124 -17.14 -6.81 -0.54
C GLU A 124 -15.84 -6.95 0.25
N LEU A 125 -15.90 -7.16 1.57
CA LEU A 125 -14.70 -7.40 2.37
C LEU A 125 -13.96 -8.65 1.92
N ALA A 126 -14.67 -9.77 1.73
CA ALA A 126 -14.06 -11.01 1.27
C ALA A 126 -13.40 -10.84 -0.11
N GLU A 127 -14.07 -10.16 -1.03
CA GLU A 127 -13.51 -9.85 -2.35
C GLU A 127 -12.26 -8.96 -2.27
N VAL A 128 -12.31 -7.90 -1.47
CA VAL A 128 -11.19 -6.95 -1.32
C VAL A 128 -10.01 -7.60 -0.58
N GLU A 129 -10.27 -8.47 0.39
CA GLU A 129 -9.25 -9.26 1.06
C GLU A 129 -8.52 -10.20 0.09
N GLU A 130 -9.25 -10.87 -0.80
CA GLU A 130 -8.66 -11.72 -1.84
C GLU A 130 -7.88 -10.91 -2.88
N ILE A 131 -8.37 -9.75 -3.29
CA ILE A 131 -7.60 -8.85 -4.16
C ILE A 131 -6.31 -8.40 -3.45
N ARG A 132 -6.38 -8.13 -2.14
CA ARG A 132 -5.24 -7.69 -1.34
C ARG A 132 -4.18 -8.78 -1.20
N THR A 133 -4.57 -10.04 -1.03
CA THR A 133 -3.62 -11.16 -0.96
C THR A 133 -2.90 -11.34 -2.30
N GLN A 134 -3.63 -11.25 -3.42
CA GLN A 134 -3.06 -11.34 -4.77
C GLN A 134 -2.10 -10.18 -5.07
N GLU A 135 -2.49 -8.94 -4.79
CA GLU A 135 -1.63 -7.77 -5.01
C GLU A 135 -0.43 -7.74 -4.06
N ALA A 136 -0.55 -8.25 -2.83
CA ALA A 136 0.58 -8.40 -1.91
C ALA A 136 1.60 -9.41 -2.44
N ALA A 137 1.15 -10.57 -2.93
CA ALA A 137 2.02 -11.57 -3.54
C ALA A 137 2.75 -11.01 -4.77
N ARG A 138 2.02 -10.28 -5.63
CA ARG A 138 2.58 -9.59 -6.80
C ARG A 138 3.61 -8.53 -6.41
N PHE A 139 3.34 -7.74 -5.37
CA PHE A 139 4.28 -6.77 -4.86
C PHE A 139 5.56 -7.44 -4.36
N GLU A 140 5.45 -8.53 -3.59
CA GLU A 140 6.63 -9.26 -3.09
C GLU A 140 7.49 -9.86 -4.21
N GLU A 141 6.86 -10.41 -5.25
CA GLU A 141 7.58 -10.93 -6.41
C GLU A 141 8.33 -9.81 -7.15
N GLN A 142 7.64 -8.72 -7.47
CA GLN A 142 8.23 -7.58 -8.16
C GLN A 142 9.31 -6.87 -7.32
N ASP A 143 9.13 -6.79 -6.00
CA ASP A 143 10.13 -6.20 -5.11
C ASP A 143 11.40 -7.04 -5.05
N LYS A 144 11.28 -8.38 -5.07
CA LYS A 144 12.43 -9.29 -5.18
C LYS A 144 13.16 -9.12 -6.51
N GLU A 145 12.44 -8.99 -7.62
CA GLU A 145 13.04 -8.72 -8.93
C GLU A 145 13.79 -7.38 -8.95
N LEU A 146 13.17 -6.33 -8.41
CA LEU A 146 13.78 -5.00 -8.29
C LEU A 146 15.00 -5.01 -7.37
N ALA A 147 14.96 -5.73 -6.25
CA ALA A 147 16.11 -5.89 -5.35
C ALA A 147 17.26 -6.67 -6.01
N ALA A 148 16.94 -7.68 -6.84
CA ALA A 148 17.93 -8.40 -7.63
C ALA A 148 18.54 -7.49 -8.72
N GLU A 149 17.73 -6.67 -9.39
CA GLU A 149 18.21 -5.65 -10.35
C GLU A 149 19.12 -4.62 -9.65
N GLU A 150 18.71 -4.12 -8.49
CA GLU A 150 19.45 -3.16 -7.66
C GLU A 150 20.83 -3.69 -7.27
N ASN A 151 20.89 -4.95 -6.80
CA ASN A 151 22.13 -5.62 -6.44
C ASN A 151 23.05 -5.82 -7.66
N LYS A 152 22.51 -6.25 -8.81
CA LYS A 152 23.29 -6.43 -10.06
C LYS A 152 23.88 -5.11 -10.55
N LEU A 153 23.08 -4.04 -10.55
CA LEU A 153 23.53 -2.71 -10.95
C LEU A 153 24.60 -2.18 -10.00
N SER A 154 24.42 -2.35 -8.69
CA SER A 154 25.41 -1.97 -7.68
C SER A 154 26.74 -2.71 -7.88
N GLN A 155 26.71 -4.03 -8.09
CA GLN A 155 27.90 -4.83 -8.38
C GLN A 155 28.58 -4.40 -9.67
N THR A 156 27.80 -4.08 -10.72
CA THR A 156 28.32 -3.61 -12.00
C THR A 156 29.03 -2.26 -11.85
N ILE A 157 28.44 -1.32 -11.11
CA ILE A 157 29.05 -0.02 -10.81
C ILE A 157 30.35 -0.20 -10.02
N LEU A 158 30.37 -1.09 -9.02
CA LEU A 158 31.57 -1.36 -8.22
C LEU A 158 32.68 -2.03 -9.05
N ALA A 159 32.33 -2.98 -9.91
CA ALA A 159 33.29 -3.64 -10.80
C ALA A 159 33.90 -2.64 -11.79
N ALA A 160 33.06 -1.83 -12.46
CA ALA A 160 33.52 -0.80 -13.39
C ALA A 160 34.45 0.23 -12.72
N LYS A 161 34.12 0.66 -11.48
CA LYS A 161 35.00 1.56 -10.71
C LYS A 161 36.36 0.94 -10.40
N LYS A 162 36.40 -0.33 -9.99
CA LYS A 162 37.66 -1.06 -9.76
C LYS A 162 38.47 -1.19 -11.05
N GLU A 163 37.82 -1.46 -12.18
CA GLU A 163 38.50 -1.51 -13.47
C GLU A 163 39.12 -0.16 -13.83
N ILE A 164 38.40 0.95 -13.64
CA ILE A 164 38.94 2.31 -13.84
C ILE A 164 40.16 2.57 -12.94
N GLU A 165 40.12 2.18 -11.66
CA GLU A 165 41.26 2.30 -10.74
C GLU A 165 42.48 1.52 -11.24
N THR A 166 42.29 0.32 -11.80
CA THR A 166 43.41 -0.45 -12.38
C THR A 166 43.93 0.17 -13.67
N LEU A 167 43.05 0.70 -14.53
CA LEU A 167 43.42 1.29 -15.82
C LEU A 167 44.09 2.65 -15.69
N THR A 168 43.70 3.45 -14.70
CA THR A 168 44.30 4.78 -14.45
C THR A 168 45.81 4.70 -14.16
N SER A 169 46.29 3.60 -13.58
CA SER A 169 47.74 3.35 -13.40
C SER A 169 48.53 3.20 -14.71
N LYS A 170 47.86 2.89 -15.82
CA LYS A 170 48.45 2.67 -17.16
C LYS A 170 48.38 3.91 -18.06
N VAL A 171 47.74 4.98 -17.58
CA VAL A 171 47.53 6.23 -18.35
C VAL A 171 48.52 7.29 -17.90
N GLY A 172 49.16 7.97 -18.86
CA GLY A 172 50.04 9.12 -18.57
C GLY A 172 49.27 10.30 -17.96
N ALA A 173 49.89 10.99 -16.98
CA ALA A 173 49.25 12.04 -16.19
C ALA A 173 48.63 13.19 -17.02
N GLU A 174 49.26 13.60 -18.12
CA GLU A 174 48.75 14.68 -18.97
C GLU A 174 47.47 14.27 -19.72
N LEU A 175 47.42 13.03 -20.22
CA LEU A 175 46.29 12.48 -20.95
C LEU A 175 45.09 12.28 -20.01
N LEU A 176 45.36 11.76 -18.81
CA LEU A 176 44.37 11.58 -17.74
C LEU A 176 43.78 12.92 -17.28
N ALA A 177 44.59 13.97 -17.14
CA ALA A 177 44.11 15.30 -16.77
C ALA A 177 43.20 15.93 -17.84
N LYS A 178 43.48 15.71 -19.13
CA LYS A 178 42.60 16.14 -20.24
C LYS A 178 41.27 15.39 -20.20
N TYR A 179 41.32 14.07 -20.00
CA TYR A 179 40.13 13.23 -19.88
C TYR A 179 39.24 13.64 -18.70
N GLN A 180 39.81 13.80 -17.51
CA GLN A 180 39.06 14.22 -16.31
C GLN A 180 38.38 15.58 -16.49
N LYS A 181 38.99 16.53 -17.21
CA LYS A 181 38.34 17.81 -17.55
C LYS A 181 37.10 17.64 -18.43
N LEU A 182 37.08 16.65 -19.32
CA LEU A 182 35.92 16.34 -20.16
C LEU A 182 34.80 15.68 -19.35
N VAL A 183 35.16 14.70 -18.51
CA VAL A 183 34.21 14.06 -17.58
C VAL A 183 33.58 15.08 -16.63
N ALA A 184 34.38 16.01 -16.08
CA ALA A 184 33.89 17.08 -15.20
C ALA A 184 32.91 18.05 -15.89
N ARG A 185 32.88 18.07 -17.23
CA ARG A 185 31.90 18.83 -18.02
C ARG A 185 30.66 18.01 -18.39
N ASN A 186 30.49 16.82 -17.81
CA ASN A 186 29.43 15.86 -18.12
C ASN A 186 29.41 15.41 -19.59
N LEU A 187 30.58 15.40 -20.27
CA LEU A 187 30.71 14.84 -21.61
C LEU A 187 30.96 13.33 -21.49
N THR A 188 29.91 12.53 -21.65
CA THR A 188 30.01 11.07 -21.63
C THR A 188 29.44 10.51 -22.94
N PRO A 189 30.21 9.73 -23.73
CA PRO A 189 31.60 9.33 -23.49
C PRO A 189 32.60 10.47 -23.70
N ALA A 190 33.64 10.54 -22.86
CA ALA A 190 34.69 11.56 -22.93
C ALA A 190 35.83 11.23 -23.92
N ALA A 191 35.88 9.98 -24.40
CA ALA A 191 36.79 9.53 -25.45
C ALA A 191 36.08 8.47 -26.30
N VAL A 192 36.35 8.48 -27.61
CA VAL A 192 35.75 7.56 -28.59
C VAL A 192 36.84 7.13 -29.58
N ALA A 193 36.77 5.89 -30.05
CA ALA A 193 37.62 5.41 -31.13
C ALA A 193 37.15 5.98 -32.46
N ILE A 194 38.06 6.48 -33.30
CA ILE A 194 37.73 6.94 -34.65
C ILE A 194 37.82 5.73 -35.57
N ASP A 195 36.72 5.37 -36.23
CA ASP A 195 36.66 4.33 -37.24
C ASP A 195 36.02 4.93 -38.51
N ASP A 196 36.77 4.94 -39.62
CA ASP A 196 36.45 5.56 -40.93
C ASP A 196 35.85 6.99 -40.90
N ALA A 197 36.71 8.00 -41.10
CA ALA A 197 36.41 9.41 -41.41
C ALA A 197 35.41 10.18 -40.50
N PHE A 198 34.78 9.55 -39.53
CA PHE A 198 33.84 10.16 -38.59
C PHE A 198 34.17 9.73 -37.15
N CYS A 199 33.87 10.65 -36.22
CA CYS A 199 34.11 10.51 -34.79
C CYS A 199 32.90 9.89 -34.07
#